data_AF-A1HSE0-F1
#
_entry.id   AF-A1HSE0-F1
#
_cell.length_a   1.000
_cell.length_b   1.000
_cell.length_c   1.000
_cell.angle_alpha   90.00
_cell.angle_beta   90.00
_cell.angle_gamma   90.00
#
_symmetry.space_group_name_H-M   'P 1'
#
loop_
_entity.id
_entity.type
_entity.pdbx_description
1 polymer ?
#
loop_
_entity_poly.entity_id
_entity_poly.type
_entity_poly.pdbx_seq_one_letter_code
_entity_poly.pdbx_strand_id
1 'polypeptide(L)'
;MDRPSWWSFIPANIPLPLLLIILYLFIIALGNLFALYQYIAVEPNLLTAIGHFVSVLLYAGPAYGLLKLKRWARSVEIYLSLFSVALGLFLMFTGAFGMAVMIIVPHGLIAIYLLTDKCRELFGLTGNK
;
A
#
# COMPACT_ATOMS: atom_id res chain seq x y z
N MET A 1 -16.47 5.57 -24.11
CA MET A 1 -16.58 6.67 -23.13
C MET A 1 -15.22 7.31 -23.03
N ASP A 2 -15.10 8.53 -23.55
CA ASP A 2 -13.84 9.27 -23.46
C ASP A 2 -13.53 9.60 -22.00
N ARG A 3 -12.28 9.33 -21.62
CA ARG A 3 -11.82 9.54 -20.25
C ARG A 3 -11.60 11.04 -20.05
N PRO A 4 -12.10 11.64 -18.95
CA PRO A 4 -11.82 13.04 -18.69
C PRO A 4 -10.31 13.24 -18.51
N SER A 5 -9.78 14.37 -18.98
CA SER A 5 -8.34 14.63 -19.12
C SER A 5 -7.56 14.52 -17.81
N TRP A 6 -8.19 14.87 -16.68
CA TRP A 6 -7.63 14.70 -15.34
C TRP A 6 -7.43 13.24 -14.94
N TRP A 7 -8.01 12.26 -15.64
CA TRP A 7 -7.87 10.83 -15.36
C TRP A 7 -6.80 10.14 -16.23
N SER A 8 -6.14 10.87 -17.12
CA SER A 8 -5.12 10.37 -18.05
C SER A 8 -3.86 9.82 -17.38
N PHE A 9 -3.60 10.18 -16.11
CA PHE A 9 -2.45 9.68 -15.36
C PHE A 9 -2.59 8.22 -14.92
N ILE A 10 -3.82 7.67 -14.89
CA ILE A 10 -4.09 6.27 -14.57
C ILE A 10 -4.08 5.46 -15.87
N PRO A 11 -3.14 4.51 -16.04
CA PRO A 11 -3.12 3.64 -17.21
C PRO A 11 -4.46 2.95 -17.41
N ALA A 12 -4.87 2.79 -18.67
CA ALA A 12 -6.16 2.20 -19.01
C ALA A 12 -6.36 0.75 -18.59
N ASN A 13 -5.28 0.13 -18.13
CA ASN A 13 -5.13 -1.31 -18.03
C ASN A 13 -5.09 -1.75 -16.56
N ILE A 14 -5.31 -0.84 -15.60
CA ILE A 14 -5.32 -1.17 -14.18
C ILE A 14 -6.70 -1.71 -13.81
N PRO A 15 -6.80 -2.96 -13.34
CA PRO A 15 -8.08 -3.52 -12.90
C PRO A 15 -8.51 -2.86 -11.57
N LEU A 16 -9.82 -2.84 -11.33
CA LEU A 16 -10.41 -2.20 -10.15
C LEU A 16 -9.78 -2.65 -8.81
N PRO A 17 -9.52 -3.95 -8.55
CA PRO A 17 -8.91 -4.36 -7.28
C PRO A 17 -7.52 -3.76 -7.10
N LEU A 18 -6.68 -3.72 -8.14
CA LEU A 18 -5.35 -3.11 -8.06
C LEU A 18 -5.46 -1.60 -7.82
N LEU A 19 -6.44 -0.93 -8.45
CA LEU A 19 -6.70 0.48 -8.21
C LEU A 19 -7.10 0.77 -6.75
N LEU A 20 -7.94 -0.09 -6.17
CA LEU A 20 -8.34 0.03 -4.75
C LEU A 20 -7.14 -0.15 -3.81
N ILE A 21 -6.24 -1.08 -4.13
CA ILE A 21 -4.99 -1.27 -3.37
C ILE A 21 -4.12 -0.01 -3.47
N ILE A 22 -3.91 0.52 -4.68
CA ILE A 22 -3.13 1.75 -4.88
C ILE A 22 -3.74 2.91 -4.10
N LEU A 23 -5.06 3.08 -4.15
CA LEU A 23 -5.77 4.13 -3.43
C LEU A 23 -5.63 3.96 -1.91
N TYR A 24 -5.78 2.74 -1.40
CA TYR A 24 -5.60 2.43 0.01
C TYR A 24 -4.19 2.79 0.51
N LEU A 25 -3.15 2.36 -0.21
CA LEU A 25 -1.76 2.70 0.13
C LEU A 25 -1.52 4.20 0.08
N PHE A 26 -2.10 4.89 -0.92
CA PHE A 26 -2.00 6.34 -1.03
C PHE A 26 -2.67 7.08 0.13
N ILE A 27 -3.84 6.64 0.58
CA ILE A 27 -4.53 7.21 1.76
C ILE A 27 -3.67 7.05 3.02
N ILE A 28 -3.05 5.88 3.21
CA ILE A 28 -2.15 5.66 4.36
C ILE A 28 -0.92 6.55 4.27
N ALA A 29 -0.32 6.69 3.09
CA ALA A 29 0.81 7.58 2.88
C ALA A 29 0.44 9.04 3.21
N LEU A 30 -0.73 9.52 2.78
CA LEU A 30 -1.22 10.85 3.12
C LEU A 30 -1.44 11.02 4.63
N GLY A 31 -2.03 10.03 5.30
CA GLY A 31 -2.20 10.07 6.76
C GLY A 31 -0.86 10.19 7.48
N ASN A 32 0.15 9.43 7.05
CA ASN A 32 1.50 9.53 7.61
C ASN A 32 2.20 10.84 7.24
N LEU A 33 1.91 11.44 6.08
CA LEU A 33 2.45 12.74 5.70
C LEU A 33 1.90 13.86 6.60
N PHE A 34 0.62 13.82 6.94
CA PHE A 34 0.04 14.76 7.91
C PHE A 34 0.60 14.56 9.31
N ALA A 35 0.76 13.31 9.76
CA ALA A 35 1.40 13.01 11.03
C ALA A 35 2.87 13.47 11.06
N LEU A 36 3.61 13.27 9.97
CA LEU A 36 4.97 13.78 9.82
C LEU A 36 5.03 15.30 10.00
N TYR A 37 4.13 16.03 9.35
CA TYR A 37 4.03 17.49 9.51
C TYR A 37 3.73 17.87 10.97
N GLN A 38 2.78 17.20 11.62
CA GLN A 38 2.45 17.43 13.03
C GLN A 38 3.69 17.29 13.92
N TYR A 39 4.48 16.21 13.75
CA TYR A 39 5.65 15.92 14.58
C TYR A 39 6.93 16.67 14.19
N ILE A 40 6.92 17.43 13.10
CA ILE A 40 8.01 18.34 12.73
C ILE A 40 7.68 19.79 13.12
N ALA A 41 6.46 20.24 12.86
CA ALA A 41 6.10 21.66 12.91
C ALA A 41 5.28 22.06 14.14
N VAL A 42 4.50 21.15 14.73
CA VAL A 42 3.53 21.49 15.79
C VAL A 42 3.99 20.94 17.14
N GLU A 43 4.30 19.64 17.20
CA GLU A 43 4.76 18.95 18.41
C GLU A 43 6.05 18.18 18.10
N PRO A 44 7.22 18.87 18.10
CA PRO A 44 8.47 18.29 17.61
C PRO A 44 8.85 17.00 18.35
N ASN A 45 8.81 15.88 17.63
CA ASN A 45 9.33 14.60 18.09
C ASN A 45 10.05 13.92 16.93
N LEU A 46 11.38 14.04 16.93
CA LEU A 46 12.22 13.58 15.82
C LEU A 46 12.07 12.07 15.57
N LEU A 47 11.98 11.26 16.63
CA LEU A 47 11.89 9.81 16.48
C LEU A 47 10.57 9.41 15.80
N THR A 48 9.45 9.97 16.26
CA THR A 48 8.13 9.71 15.68
C THR A 48 8.03 10.28 14.26
N ALA A 49 8.60 11.46 14.01
CA ALA A 49 8.68 12.05 12.66
C ALA A 49 9.45 11.14 11.69
N ILE A 50 10.62 10.61 12.08
CA ILE A 50 11.37 9.66 11.23
C ILE A 50 10.51 8.42 10.93
N GLY A 51 9.81 7.89 11.94
CA GLY A 51 8.88 6.77 11.76
C GLY A 51 7.83 7.05 10.68
N HIS A 52 7.14 8.18 10.77
CA HIS A 52 6.14 8.58 9.76
C HIS A 52 6.75 8.84 8.39
N PHE A 53 7.94 9.46 8.32
CA PHE A 53 8.64 9.65 7.05
C PHE A 53 8.94 8.32 6.36
N VAL A 54 9.48 7.34 7.11
CA VAL A 54 9.71 5.99 6.59
C VAL A 54 8.41 5.33 6.15
N SER A 55 7.33 5.46 6.93
CA SER A 55 6.01 4.96 6.54
C SER A 55 5.50 5.60 5.25
N VAL A 56 5.64 6.93 5.07
CA VAL A 56 5.29 7.60 3.81
C VAL A 56 6.01 6.94 2.64
N LEU A 57 7.32 6.70 2.75
CA LEU A 57 8.10 6.06 1.67
C LEU A 57 7.65 4.62 1.42
N LEU A 58 7.41 3.85 2.48
CA LEU A 58 6.97 2.45 2.40
C LEU A 58 5.58 2.29 1.78
N TYR A 59 4.70 3.28 1.88
CA TYR A 59 3.37 3.21 1.27
C TYR A 59 3.29 3.93 -0.08
N ALA A 60 3.88 5.12 -0.21
CA ALA A 60 3.86 5.90 -1.46
C ALA A 60 4.72 5.25 -2.56
N GLY A 61 5.86 4.67 -2.19
CA GLY A 61 6.77 4.00 -3.13
C GLY A 61 6.10 2.84 -3.86
N PRO A 62 5.57 1.83 -3.15
CA PRO A 62 4.79 0.75 -3.75
C PRO A 62 3.54 1.26 -4.47
N ALA A 63 2.78 2.21 -3.93
CA ALA A 63 1.61 2.77 -4.62
C ALA A 63 1.97 3.32 -6.01
N TYR A 64 3.03 4.13 -6.10
CA TYR A 64 3.52 4.66 -7.37
C TYR A 64 4.03 3.54 -8.30
N GLY A 65 4.79 2.60 -7.76
CA GLY A 65 5.33 1.49 -8.54
C GLY A 65 4.24 0.55 -9.07
N LEU A 66 3.19 0.27 -8.30
CA LEU A 66 2.01 -0.51 -8.70
C LEU A 66 1.21 0.23 -9.77
N LEU A 67 1.04 1.55 -9.65
CA LEU A 67 0.42 2.39 -10.70
C LEU A 67 1.19 2.29 -12.02
N LYS A 68 2.51 2.10 -11.97
CA LYS A 68 3.38 1.91 -13.14
C LYS A 68 3.64 0.43 -13.48
N LEU A 69 2.88 -0.49 -12.89
CA LEU A 69 2.99 -1.95 -13.07
C LEU A 69 4.44 -2.47 -12.92
N LYS A 70 5.20 -1.90 -12.00
CA LYS A 70 6.59 -2.30 -11.75
C LYS A 70 6.65 -3.57 -10.90
N ARG A 71 7.37 -4.58 -11.39
CA ARG A 71 7.54 -5.88 -10.71
C ARG A 71 8.08 -5.75 -9.28
N TRP A 72 9.04 -4.84 -9.07
CA TRP A 72 9.62 -4.63 -7.74
C TRP A 72 8.57 -4.14 -6.73
N ALA A 73 7.64 -3.28 -7.16
CA ALA A 73 6.62 -2.70 -6.28
C ALA A 73 5.61 -3.74 -5.83
N ARG A 74 5.26 -4.69 -6.71
CA ARG A 74 4.48 -5.87 -6.34
C ARG A 74 5.19 -6.70 -5.27
N SER A 75 6.48 -7.01 -5.46
CA SER A 75 7.23 -7.79 -4.48
C SER A 75 7.32 -7.09 -3.13
N VAL A 76 7.65 -5.79 -3.13
CA VAL A 76 7.71 -4.98 -1.90
C VAL A 76 6.35 -4.97 -1.20
N GLU A 77 5.26 -4.74 -1.93
CA GLU A 77 3.92 -4.71 -1.32
C GLU A 77 3.49 -6.08 -0.76
N ILE A 78 3.87 -7.18 -1.42
CA ILE A 78 3.63 -8.52 -0.87
C ILE A 78 4.37 -8.69 0.46
N TYR A 79 5.66 -8.35 0.52
CA TYR A 79 6.43 -8.47 1.75
C TYR A 79 5.90 -7.55 2.85
N LEU A 80 5.56 -6.30 2.51
CA LEU A 80 4.97 -5.35 3.45
C LEU A 80 3.63 -5.86 3.99
N SER A 81 2.76 -6.37 3.12
CA SER A 81 1.47 -6.91 3.51
C SER A 81 1.59 -8.16 4.39
N LEU A 82 2.50 -9.08 4.09
CA LEU A 82 2.77 -10.24 4.95
C LEU A 82 3.32 -9.83 6.32
N PHE A 83 4.24 -8.85 6.35
CA PHE A 83 4.75 -8.28 7.60
C PHE A 83 3.63 -7.61 8.41
N SER A 84 2.77 -6.81 7.78
CA SER A 84 1.64 -6.16 8.44
C SER A 84 0.64 -7.17 9.00
N VAL A 85 0.37 -8.27 8.30
CA VAL A 85 -0.47 -9.36 8.83
C VAL A 85 0.16 -9.96 10.09
N ALA A 86 1.46 -10.27 10.06
CA ALA A 86 2.16 -10.79 11.24
C ALA A 86 2.16 -9.80 12.41
N LEU A 87 2.38 -8.51 12.14
CA LEU A 87 2.30 -7.44 13.14
C LEU A 87 0.88 -7.32 13.71
N GLY A 88 -0.15 -7.38 12.87
CA GLY A 88 -1.54 -7.35 13.31
C GLY A 88 -1.88 -8.54 14.21
N LEU A 89 -1.41 -9.75 13.87
CA LEU A 89 -1.57 -10.93 14.74
C LEU A 89 -0.89 -10.71 16.09
N PHE A 90 0.30 -10.11 16.12
CA PHE A 90 0.97 -9.73 17.37
C PHE A 90 0.14 -8.72 18.19
N LEU A 91 -0.44 -7.70 17.55
CA LEU A 91 -1.29 -6.69 18.21
C LEU A 91 -2.58 -7.29 18.81
N MET A 92 -3.07 -8.42 18.29
CA MET A 92 -4.20 -9.11 18.93
C MET A 92 -3.84 -9.59 20.34
N PHE A 93 -2.60 -10.05 20.56
CA PHE A 93 -2.14 -10.49 21.88
C PHE A 93 -1.90 -9.34 22.86
N THR A 94 -1.72 -8.11 22.37
CA THR A 94 -1.56 -6.92 23.22
C THR A 94 -2.90 -6.25 23.58
N GLY A 95 -4.03 -6.88 23.26
CA GLY A 95 -5.38 -6.34 23.51
C GLY A 95 -5.85 -5.29 22.49
N ALA A 96 -5.07 -5.00 21.46
CA ALA A 96 -5.39 -4.00 20.43
C ALA A 96 -6.21 -4.60 19.27
N PHE A 97 -7.28 -5.34 19.60
CA PHE A 97 -8.03 -6.17 18.65
C PHE A 97 -8.58 -5.38 17.45
N GLY A 98 -9.17 -4.21 17.69
CA GLY A 98 -9.73 -3.39 16.61
C GLY A 98 -8.68 -2.93 15.61
N MET A 99 -7.53 -2.45 16.10
CA MET A 99 -6.40 -2.04 15.26
C MET A 99 -5.82 -3.24 14.50
N ALA A 100 -5.68 -4.37 15.17
CA ALA A 100 -5.19 -5.61 14.57
C ALA A 100 -6.06 -6.05 13.38
N VAL A 101 -7.38 -6.08 13.53
CA VAL A 101 -8.31 -6.45 12.44
C VAL A 101 -8.21 -5.47 11.27
N MET A 102 -8.14 -4.17 11.55
CA MET A 102 -7.99 -3.12 10.54
C MET A 102 -6.66 -3.20 9.77
N ILE A 103 -5.64 -3.87 10.31
CA ILE A 103 -4.37 -4.13 9.62
C ILE A 103 -4.42 -5.46 8.88
N ILE A 104 -4.84 -6.54 9.55
CA ILE A 104 -4.81 -7.91 9.01
C ILE A 104 -5.70 -8.03 7.79
N VAL A 105 -6.94 -7.53 7.85
CA VAL A 105 -7.92 -7.75 6.77
C VAL A 105 -7.48 -7.08 5.47
N PRO A 106 -7.15 -5.78 5.43
CA PRO A 106 -6.71 -5.14 4.19
C PRO A 106 -5.42 -5.74 3.65
N HIS A 107 -4.39 -5.94 4.49
CA HIS A 107 -3.11 -6.46 4.02
C HIS A 107 -3.18 -7.94 3.61
N GLY A 108 -4.01 -8.75 4.27
CA GLY A 108 -4.28 -10.12 3.85
C GLY A 108 -4.91 -10.17 2.46
N LEU A 109 -5.93 -9.34 2.21
CA LEU A 109 -6.58 -9.25 0.90
C LEU A 109 -5.63 -8.73 -0.19
N ILE A 110 -4.79 -7.74 0.14
CA ILE A 110 -3.75 -7.22 -0.77
C ILE A 110 -2.78 -8.33 -1.16
N ALA A 111 -2.23 -9.05 -0.18
CA ALA A 111 -1.27 -10.13 -0.43
C ALA A 111 -1.90 -11.24 -1.30
N ILE A 112 -3.12 -11.69 -0.95
CA ILE A 112 -3.85 -12.70 -1.73
C ILE A 112 -4.02 -12.23 -3.18
N TYR A 113 -4.51 -11.01 -3.38
CA TYR A 113 -4.74 -10.47 -4.72
C TYR A 113 -3.45 -10.38 -5.54
N LEU A 114 -2.37 -9.84 -4.96
CA LEU A 114 -1.09 -9.68 -5.65
C LEU A 114 -0.45 -11.03 -6.01
N LEU A 115 -0.76 -12.10 -5.27
CA LEU A 115 -0.30 -13.46 -5.56
C LEU A 115 -1.10 -14.17 -6.67
N THR A 116 -2.30 -13.68 -7.03
CA THR A 116 -3.11 -14.30 -8.10
C THR A 116 -2.42 -14.27 -9.46
N ASP A 117 -2.67 -15.29 -10.29
CA ASP A 117 -2.09 -15.38 -11.63
C ASP A 117 -2.54 -14.23 -12.54
N LYS A 118 -3.82 -13.81 -12.45
CA LYS A 118 -4.31 -12.60 -13.14
C LYS A 118 -3.48 -11.36 -12.81
N CYS A 119 -3.12 -11.18 -11.54
CA CYS A 119 -2.27 -10.06 -11.16
C CYS A 119 -0.84 -10.26 -11.69
N ARG A 120 -0.28 -11.46 -11.59
CA ARG A 120 1.05 -11.78 -12.13
C ARG A 120 1.17 -11.49 -13.63
N GLU A 121 0.13 -11.79 -14.41
CA GLU A 121 0.04 -11.47 -15.84
C GLU A 121 0.13 -9.96 -16.10
N LEU A 122 -0.55 -9.14 -15.29
CA LEU A 122 -0.51 -7.66 -15.40
C LEU A 122 0.90 -7.09 -15.18
N PHE A 123 1.72 -7.75 -14.35
CA PHE A 123 3.12 -7.40 -14.13
C PHE A 123 4.08 -8.10 -15.12
N GLY A 124 3.53 -8.79 -16.13
CA GLY A 124 4.25 -9.53 -17.15
C GLY A 124 5.11 -10.66 -16.57
N LEU A 125 4.70 -11.26 -15.45
CA LEU A 125 5.45 -12.33 -14.77
C LEU A 125 5.10 -13.73 -15.27
N THR A 126 3.92 -13.87 -15.85
CA THR A 126 3.43 -15.07 -16.51
C THR A 126 3.19 -14.70 -17.96
N GLY A 127 4.13 -15.10 -18.83
CA GLY A 127 3.89 -15.09 -20.26
C GLY A 127 3.15 -16.36 -20.63
N ASN A 128 2.00 -16.24 -21.28
CA ASN A 128 1.52 -17.31 -22.13
C ASN A 128 2.62 -17.58 -23.17
N LYS A 129 3.09 -18.82 -23.20
CA LYS A 129 3.48 -19.44 -24.47
C LYS A 129 2.24 -19.57 -25.34
#